data_AF-A0AAN6UZV8-F1
#
_entry.id   AF-A0AAN6UZV8-F1
#
_cell.length_a   1.000
_cell.length_b   1.000
_cell.length_c   1.000
_cell.angle_alpha   90.00
_cell.angle_beta   90.00
_cell.angle_gamma   90.00
#
_symmetry.space_group_name_H-M   'P 1'
#
loop_
_entity.id
_entity.type
_entity.pdbx_description
1 polymer ?
#
loop_
_entity_poly.entity_id
_entity_poly.type
_entity_poly.pdbx_seq_one_letter_code
_entity_poly.pdbx_strand_id
1 'polypeptide(L)'
;MATTIPSIACLGVIGRNNNPLQTTIFPSYDPSTSSYRPVRTPLQFSLILSSTLDVFELRARQNAAAGTGLTGDFGLLHAVDDRLAAYGFETNTGTRFVAIVDMRGRRLDGTGAGVGGGAGGGGGAGNNVGATGVGLREGEMRVVFKAMQVAYIKLLQNPFFEPDEHSPPKGQGGRRITSRKFAEDLRRIGENWGPGVANL
;
A
#
# COMPACT_ATOMS: atom_id res chain seq x y z
N MET A 1 13.79 -21.22 13.25
CA MET A 1 14.05 -20.11 12.30
C MET A 1 12.90 -19.13 12.45
N ALA A 2 13.13 -17.88 12.87
CA ALA A 2 12.06 -16.90 13.04
C ALA A 2 11.46 -16.57 11.66
N THR A 3 10.17 -16.84 11.48
CA THR A 3 9.46 -16.57 10.23
C THR A 3 9.10 -15.08 10.19
N THR A 4 9.76 -14.32 9.32
CA THR A 4 9.39 -12.93 9.01
C THR A 4 8.29 -12.93 7.95
N ILE A 5 7.19 -12.24 8.23
CA ILE A 5 6.07 -12.01 7.32
C ILE A 5 6.23 -10.63 6.68
N PRO A 6 6.05 -10.50 5.36
CA PRO A 6 5.87 -9.22 4.70
C PRO A 6 4.81 -8.34 5.37
N SER A 7 5.08 -7.05 5.50
CA SER A 7 4.10 -6.06 5.98
C SER A 7 4.18 -4.78 5.16
N ILE A 8 3.10 -4.01 5.12
CA ILE A 8 3.12 -2.69 4.49
C ILE A 8 3.96 -1.74 5.34
N ALA A 9 4.91 -1.06 4.71
CA ALA A 9 5.73 -0.01 5.33
C ALA A 9 5.18 1.38 5.04
N CYS A 10 4.57 1.59 3.88
CA CYS A 10 3.99 2.88 3.51
C CYS A 10 2.87 2.72 2.47
N LEU A 11 1.78 3.47 2.63
CA LEU A 11 0.73 3.64 1.63
C LEU A 11 0.73 5.09 1.14
N GLY A 12 0.82 5.27 -0.18
CA GLY A 12 0.77 6.55 -0.85
C GLY A 12 -0.46 6.67 -1.74
N VAL A 13 -1.10 7.83 -1.68
CA VAL A 13 -2.14 8.24 -2.64
C VAL A 13 -1.63 9.48 -3.35
N ILE A 14 -1.55 9.41 -4.68
CA ILE A 14 -1.05 10.47 -5.54
C ILE A 14 -2.17 10.88 -6.48
N GLY A 15 -2.41 12.19 -6.58
CA GLY A 15 -3.45 12.74 -7.44
C GLY A 15 -3.07 12.69 -8.91
N ARG A 16 -4.05 12.97 -9.78
CA ARG A 16 -3.86 13.01 -11.25
C ARG A 16 -2.74 13.96 -11.69
N ASN A 17 -2.52 15.03 -10.93
CA ASN A 17 -1.52 16.04 -11.24
C ASN A 17 -0.16 15.77 -10.57
N ASN A 18 0.15 14.51 -10.26
CA ASN A 18 1.39 14.08 -9.61
C ASN A 18 1.63 14.68 -8.21
N ASN A 19 0.58 15.22 -7.57
CA ASN A 19 0.68 15.78 -6.23
C ASN A 19 0.40 14.71 -5.16
N PRO A 20 1.21 14.63 -4.10
CA PRO A 20 0.97 13.68 -3.02
C PRO A 20 -0.28 14.10 -2.24
N LEU A 21 -1.35 13.30 -2.33
CA LEU A 21 -2.59 13.55 -1.62
C LEU A 21 -2.50 13.09 -0.17
N GLN A 22 -1.95 11.89 0.05
CA GLN A 22 -1.72 11.35 1.39
C GLN A 22 -0.61 10.31 1.40
N THR A 23 0.14 10.28 2.51
CA THR A 23 1.15 9.27 2.78
C THR A 23 0.97 8.77 4.21
N THR A 24 0.73 7.48 4.37
CA THR A 24 0.57 6.82 5.68
C THR A 24 1.74 5.86 5.86
N ILE A 25 2.55 6.07 6.90
CA ILE A 25 3.76 5.29 7.17
C ILE A 25 3.48 4.36 8.34
N PHE A 26 3.93 3.11 8.21
CA PHE A 26 3.75 2.06 9.19
C PHE A 26 5.10 1.65 9.78
N PRO A 27 5.20 1.49 11.11
CA PRO A 27 6.38 0.91 11.73
C PRO A 27 6.58 -0.54 11.25
N SER A 28 7.82 -0.93 10.98
CA SER A 28 8.18 -2.31 10.66
C SER A 28 9.21 -2.82 11.67
N TYR A 29 9.31 -4.14 11.79
CA TYR A 29 10.22 -4.76 12.75
C TYR A 29 11.67 -4.66 12.29
N ASP A 30 12.56 -4.15 13.14
CA ASP A 30 14.00 -4.14 12.89
C ASP A 30 14.68 -5.27 13.68
N PRO A 31 15.27 -6.28 13.01
CA PRO A 31 15.91 -7.40 13.68
C PRO A 31 17.20 -7.04 14.41
N SER A 32 17.84 -5.92 14.08
CA SER A 32 19.09 -5.49 14.71
C SER A 32 18.84 -4.87 16.09
N THR A 33 17.75 -4.11 16.23
CA THR A 33 17.38 -3.40 17.47
C THR A 33 16.22 -4.03 18.22
N SER A 34 15.62 -5.10 17.69
CA SER A 34 14.42 -5.76 18.22
C SER A 34 13.26 -4.79 18.50
N SER A 35 13.14 -3.73 17.71
CA SER A 35 12.16 -2.66 17.92
C SER A 35 11.33 -2.38 16.67
N TYR A 36 10.12 -1.83 16.85
CA TYR A 36 9.27 -1.39 15.75
C TYR A 36 9.54 0.09 15.45
N ARG A 37 10.13 0.36 14.29
CA ARG A 37 10.42 1.71 13.82
C ARG A 37 10.13 1.84 12.32
N PRO A 38 9.78 3.03 11.83
CA PRO A 38 9.72 3.27 10.39
C PRO A 38 11.07 2.92 9.75
N VAL A 39 11.06 2.08 8.72
CA VAL A 39 12.28 1.63 8.02
C VAL A 39 13.04 2.82 7.40
N ARG A 40 12.30 3.85 6.99
CA ARG A 40 12.81 5.06 6.36
C ARG A 40 12.12 6.30 6.91
N THR A 41 12.75 7.45 6.72
CA THR A 41 12.16 8.74 7.11
C THR A 41 10.99 9.10 6.19
N PRO A 42 10.06 9.98 6.62
CA PRO A 42 8.97 10.43 5.77
C PRO A 42 9.44 11.08 4.46
N LEU A 43 10.56 11.81 4.49
CA LEU A 43 11.16 12.41 3.30
C LEU A 43 11.65 11.34 2.32
N GLN A 44 12.32 10.30 2.82
CA GLN A 44 12.79 9.19 1.99
C GLN A 44 11.63 8.43 1.36
N PHE A 45 10.54 8.19 2.10
CA PHE A 45 9.33 7.60 1.51
C PHE A 45 8.70 8.51 0.45
N SER A 46 8.67 9.83 0.68
CA SER A 46 8.19 10.77 -0.34
C SER A 46 9.04 10.73 -1.61
N LEU A 47 10.36 10.59 -1.49
CA LEU A 47 11.28 10.47 -2.62
C LEU A 47 11.04 9.17 -3.41
N ILE A 48 10.85 8.05 -2.69
CA ILE A 48 10.51 6.77 -3.30
C ILE A 48 9.18 6.88 -4.05
N LEU A 49 8.15 7.45 -3.42
CA LEU A 49 6.85 7.67 -4.06
C LEU A 49 6.96 8.55 -5.30
N SER A 50 7.74 9.63 -5.27
CA SER A 50 7.94 10.45 -6.47
C SER A 50 8.66 9.69 -7.59
N SER A 51 9.65 8.84 -7.25
CA SER A 51 10.36 8.04 -8.25
C SER A 51 9.45 7.01 -8.92
N THR A 52 8.41 6.51 -8.24
CA THR A 52 7.44 5.60 -8.87
C THR A 52 6.64 6.24 -10.01
N LEU A 53 6.54 7.58 -10.06
CA LEU A 53 5.78 8.29 -11.10
C LEU A 53 6.36 8.11 -12.49
N ASP A 54 7.70 8.05 -12.60
CA ASP A 54 8.37 7.82 -13.88
C ASP A 54 8.01 6.44 -14.44
N VAL A 55 7.88 5.44 -13.56
CA VAL A 55 7.45 4.08 -13.94
C VAL A 55 5.99 4.05 -14.38
N PHE A 56 5.10 4.76 -13.67
CA PHE A 56 3.71 4.92 -14.09
C PHE A 56 3.62 5.55 -15.48
N GLU A 57 4.34 6.65 -15.71
CA GLU A 57 4.32 7.33 -17.01
C GLU A 57 4.86 6.45 -18.14
N LEU A 58 5.99 5.77 -17.90
CA LEU A 58 6.60 4.87 -18.89
C LEU A 58 5.67 3.72 -19.26
N ARG A 59 5.06 3.07 -18.27
CA ARG A 59 4.13 1.96 -18.50
C ARG A 59 2.79 2.43 -19.07
N ALA A 60 2.31 3.62 -18.71
CA ALA A 60 1.10 4.21 -19.29
C ALA A 60 1.28 4.47 -20.80
N ARG A 61 2.46 4.99 -21.22
CA ARG A 61 2.80 5.14 -22.64
C ARG A 61 2.84 3.80 -23.37
N GLN A 62 3.39 2.76 -22.74
CA GLN A 62 3.42 1.40 -23.31
C GLN A 62 2.02 0.80 -23.45
N ASN A 63 1.16 0.93 -22.44
CA ASN A 63 -0.22 0.44 -22.49
C ASN A 63 -1.04 1.18 -23.56
N ALA A 64 -0.88 2.50 -23.67
CA ALA A 64 -1.50 3.29 -24.73
C ALA A 64 -1.05 2.83 -26.12
N ALA A 65 0.22 2.51 -26.31
CA ALA A 65 0.74 1.97 -27.57
C ALA A 65 0.22 0.55 -27.87
N ALA A 66 0.00 -0.27 -26.83
CA ALA A 66 -0.53 -1.62 -26.96
C ALA A 66 -2.07 -1.69 -27.06
N GLY A 67 -2.77 -0.56 -26.96
CA GLY A 67 -4.24 -0.51 -26.95
C GLY A 67 -4.87 -1.13 -25.71
N THR A 68 -4.08 -1.42 -24.67
CA THR A 68 -4.57 -1.88 -23.37
C THR A 68 -5.01 -0.67 -22.55
N GLY A 69 -6.22 -0.72 -21.97
CA GLY A 69 -6.89 0.44 -21.38
C GLY A 69 -6.13 1.16 -20.24
N LEU A 70 -6.62 2.35 -19.89
CA LEU A 70 -6.01 3.31 -18.95
C LEU A 70 -6.10 2.93 -17.46
N THR A 71 -6.96 1.97 -17.09
CA THR A 71 -7.06 1.51 -15.69
C THR A 71 -6.29 0.20 -15.56
N GLY A 72 -5.37 0.14 -14.61
CA GLY A 72 -4.47 -1.00 -14.55
C GLY A 72 -3.92 -1.23 -13.16
N ASP A 73 -3.84 -2.52 -12.83
CA ASP A 73 -2.88 -3.02 -11.87
C ASP A 73 -1.51 -2.99 -12.55
N PHE A 74 -0.67 -2.02 -12.16
CA PHE A 74 0.69 -1.92 -12.67
C PHE A 74 1.60 -2.93 -11.96
N GLY A 75 1.11 -3.49 -10.85
CA GLY A 75 1.81 -4.47 -10.07
C GLY A 75 3.12 -3.95 -9.47
N LEU A 76 4.15 -4.81 -9.42
CA LEU A 76 5.48 -4.41 -8.96
C LEU A 76 6.03 -3.27 -9.85
N LEU A 77 6.19 -2.08 -9.28
CA LEU A 77 6.78 -0.92 -9.95
C LEU A 77 8.31 -1.01 -9.92
N HIS A 78 8.87 -1.13 -8.72
CA HIS A 78 10.31 -1.17 -8.50
C HIS A 78 10.64 -1.83 -7.16
N ALA A 79 11.66 -2.69 -7.15
CA ALA A 79 12.28 -3.19 -5.92
C ALA A 79 13.32 -2.16 -5.47
N VAL A 80 12.94 -1.35 -4.48
CA VAL A 80 13.75 -0.21 -4.00
C VAL A 80 15.05 -0.68 -3.37
N ASP A 81 14.97 -1.77 -2.63
CA ASP A 81 16.08 -2.38 -1.91
C ASP A 81 15.72 -3.85 -1.63
N ASP A 82 16.65 -4.66 -1.10
CA ASP A 82 16.40 -6.08 -0.78
C ASP A 82 15.22 -6.27 0.20
N ARG A 83 14.92 -5.21 0.97
CA ARG A 83 13.86 -5.19 1.96
C ARG A 83 12.55 -4.59 1.45
N LEU A 84 12.58 -3.65 0.52
CA LEU A 84 11.42 -2.83 0.15
C LEU A 84 11.03 -3.01 -1.31
N ALA A 85 9.76 -3.35 -1.54
CA ALA A 85 9.16 -3.42 -2.87
C ALA A 85 8.00 -2.43 -2.99
N ALA A 86 7.95 -1.68 -4.09
CA ALA A 86 6.86 -0.74 -4.38
C ALA A 86 5.91 -1.33 -5.42
N TYR A 87 4.62 -1.38 -5.08
CA TYR A 87 3.53 -1.83 -5.93
C TYR A 87 2.62 -0.66 -6.29
N GLY A 88 2.02 -0.69 -7.47
CA GLY A 88 1.25 0.42 -8.02
C GLY A 88 -0.07 0.02 -8.65
N PHE A 89 -1.06 0.88 -8.48
CA PHE A 89 -2.36 0.79 -9.14
C PHE A 89 -2.81 2.17 -9.60
N GLU A 90 -3.28 2.29 -10.84
CA GLU A 90 -3.83 3.53 -11.37
C GLU A 90 -5.32 3.36 -11.70
N THR A 91 -6.12 4.27 -11.14
CA THR A 91 -7.55 4.34 -11.43
C THR A 91 -7.79 4.97 -12.80
N ASN A 92 -8.97 4.74 -13.38
CA ASN A 92 -9.44 5.42 -14.57
C ASN A 92 -9.52 6.96 -14.42
N THR A 93 -9.61 7.45 -13.19
CA THR A 93 -9.54 8.88 -12.88
C THR A 93 -8.10 9.42 -12.85
N GLY A 94 -7.08 8.60 -13.06
CA GLY A 94 -5.67 8.99 -12.99
C GLY A 94 -5.15 9.19 -11.56
N THR A 95 -5.91 8.75 -10.55
CA THR A 95 -5.41 8.69 -9.17
C THR A 95 -4.54 7.45 -9.04
N ARG A 96 -3.34 7.60 -8.49
CA ARG A 96 -2.36 6.52 -8.35
C ARG A 96 -2.24 6.11 -6.90
N PHE A 97 -2.44 4.83 -6.64
CA PHE A 97 -2.20 4.20 -5.34
C PHE A 97 -0.87 3.48 -5.38
N VAL A 98 -0.07 3.68 -4.34
CA VAL A 98 1.24 3.04 -4.20
C VAL A 98 1.31 2.37 -2.84
N ALA A 99 1.68 1.10 -2.82
CA ALA A 99 1.91 0.34 -1.60
C ALA A 99 3.37 -0.09 -1.55
N ILE A 100 4.09 0.34 -0.51
CA ILE A 100 5.47 -0.09 -0.26
C ILE A 100 5.43 -1.18 0.80
N VAL A 101 5.91 -2.35 0.44
CA VAL A 101 5.93 -3.55 1.28
C VAL A 101 7.35 -3.82 1.75
N ASP A 102 7.49 -4.03 3.05
CA ASP A 102 8.69 -4.55 3.68
C ASP A 102 8.63 -6.07 3.74
N MET A 103 9.50 -6.74 2.98
CA MET A 103 9.60 -8.20 2.90
C MET A 103 10.06 -8.86 4.22
N ARG A 104 10.62 -8.08 5.16
CA ARG A 104 11.04 -8.52 6.50
C ARG A 104 10.08 -8.07 7.61
N GLY A 105 8.91 -7.56 7.21
CA GLY A 105 8.00 -6.70 7.97
C GLY A 105 7.70 -7.04 9.44
N ARG A 106 7.15 -8.22 9.72
CA ARG A 106 6.74 -8.64 11.08
C ARG A 106 7.31 -10.01 11.44
N ARG A 107 7.72 -10.23 12.69
CA ARG A 107 8.06 -11.57 13.17
C ARG A 107 6.82 -12.28 13.71
N LEU A 108 6.65 -13.54 13.34
CA LEU A 108 5.85 -14.48 14.13
C LEU A 108 6.77 -15.08 15.19
N ASP A 109 6.86 -14.44 16.34
CA ASP A 109 7.37 -15.14 17.53
C ASP A 109 6.15 -15.80 18.18
N GLY A 110 6.18 -17.13 18.34
CA GLY A 110 5.06 -17.98 18.77
C GLY A 110 4.52 -17.74 20.19
N THR A 111 4.83 -16.60 20.82
CA THR A 111 4.38 -16.22 22.16
C THR A 111 4.44 -14.69 22.30
N GLY A 112 3.30 -14.00 22.20
CA GLY A 112 3.18 -12.59 22.60
C GLY A 112 2.12 -11.75 21.87
N ALA A 113 1.00 -11.51 22.55
CA ALA A 113 -0.16 -10.64 22.24
C ALA A 113 0.19 -9.21 21.76
N GLY A 114 -0.65 -8.42 21.09
CA GLY A 114 -2.09 -8.44 20.72
C GLY A 114 -2.34 -7.23 19.78
N VAL A 115 -3.41 -7.09 19.00
CA VAL A 115 -4.84 -7.01 19.37
C VAL A 115 -5.71 -7.41 18.17
N GLY A 116 -6.70 -8.27 18.38
CA GLY A 116 -7.73 -8.60 17.39
C GLY A 116 -8.29 -10.00 17.59
N GLY A 117 -9.24 -10.15 18.52
CA GLY A 117 -9.72 -11.43 19.04
C GLY A 117 -10.59 -12.27 18.10
N GLY A 118 -10.61 -13.57 18.40
CA GLY A 118 -11.51 -14.57 17.83
C GLY A 118 -11.13 -15.97 18.30
N ALA A 119 -11.56 -16.35 19.50
CA ALA A 119 -11.39 -17.70 20.03
C ALA A 119 -12.49 -18.64 19.49
N GLY A 120 -12.10 -19.85 19.09
CA GLY A 120 -13.02 -20.95 18.74
C GLY A 120 -12.28 -22.07 18.05
N GLY A 121 -11.97 -23.14 18.79
CA GLY A 121 -11.12 -24.25 18.35
C GLY A 121 -11.74 -25.21 17.34
N GLY A 122 -10.89 -26.08 16.81
CA GLY A 122 -11.25 -27.21 15.96
C GLY A 122 -10.07 -27.66 15.13
N GLY A 123 -9.44 -28.77 15.53
CA GLY A 123 -8.30 -29.35 14.82
C GLY A 123 -8.65 -29.83 13.41
N GLY A 124 -7.62 -29.92 12.57
CA GLY A 124 -7.66 -30.62 11.29
C GLY A 124 -7.20 -29.78 10.11
N ALA A 125 -6.32 -30.39 9.30
CA ALA A 125 -5.79 -29.93 8.01
C ALA A 125 -4.69 -28.87 8.08
N GLY A 126 -3.44 -29.35 7.99
CA GLY A 126 -2.27 -28.53 7.70
C GLY A 126 -2.45 -27.77 6.40
N ASN A 127 -2.66 -26.47 6.51
CA ASN A 127 -2.50 -25.55 5.40
C ASN A 127 -1.06 -25.03 5.46
N ASN A 128 -0.32 -25.25 4.38
CA ASN A 128 1.06 -24.83 4.18
C ASN A 128 1.28 -23.34 4.46
N VAL A 129 1.57 -22.99 5.71
CA VAL A 129 2.22 -21.70 6.07
C VAL A 129 3.76 -21.88 6.10
N GLY A 130 4.24 -23.07 5.73
CA GLY A 130 5.65 -23.36 5.54
C GLY A 130 6.10 -23.11 4.11
N ALA A 131 7.03 -22.16 3.95
CA ALA A 131 8.03 -22.13 2.88
C ALA A 131 7.49 -22.09 1.43
N THR A 132 6.96 -20.94 1.02
CA THR A 132 7.19 -20.46 -0.35
C THR A 132 8.16 -19.29 -0.28
N GLY A 133 9.44 -19.61 -0.43
CA GLY A 133 10.44 -18.60 -0.73
C GLY A 133 10.07 -17.88 -2.03
N VAL A 134 10.45 -16.60 -2.08
CA VAL A 134 10.53 -15.75 -3.27
C VAL A 134 9.18 -15.26 -3.80
N GLY A 135 8.74 -14.12 -3.27
CA GLY A 135 7.83 -13.19 -3.95
C GLY A 135 6.43 -13.14 -3.38
N LEU A 136 6.06 -11.97 -2.86
CA LEU A 136 4.67 -11.56 -2.68
C LEU A 136 3.96 -11.72 -4.04
N ARG A 137 2.81 -12.40 -4.07
CA ARG A 137 2.09 -12.58 -5.33
C ARG A 137 1.38 -11.30 -5.68
N GLU A 138 1.40 -10.92 -6.96
CA GLU A 138 0.74 -9.70 -7.47
C GLU A 138 -0.74 -9.62 -7.07
N GLY A 139 -1.42 -10.77 -7.01
CA GLY A 139 -2.81 -10.86 -6.57
C GLY A 139 -3.07 -10.45 -5.11
N GLU A 140 -2.06 -10.50 -4.23
CA GLU A 140 -2.21 -10.15 -2.81
C GLU A 140 -2.30 -8.63 -2.60
N MET A 141 -1.71 -7.84 -3.50
CA MET A 141 -1.77 -6.37 -3.46
C MET A 141 -3.08 -5.82 -3.97
N ARG A 142 -3.78 -6.56 -4.85
CA ARG A 142 -5.08 -6.14 -5.37
C ARG A 142 -6.11 -5.90 -4.27
N VAL A 143 -6.09 -6.69 -3.20
CA VAL A 143 -6.99 -6.52 -2.06
C VAL A 143 -6.73 -5.18 -1.36
N VAL A 144 -5.46 -4.82 -1.18
CA VAL A 144 -5.04 -3.53 -0.60
C VAL A 144 -5.49 -2.37 -1.48
N PHE A 145 -5.21 -2.43 -2.79
CA PHE A 145 -5.61 -1.37 -3.71
C PHE A 145 -7.13 -1.21 -3.82
N LYS A 146 -7.87 -2.32 -3.81
CA LYS A 146 -9.34 -2.29 -3.79
C LYS A 146 -9.85 -1.63 -2.50
N ALA A 147 -9.27 -1.95 -1.34
CA ALA A 147 -9.63 -1.32 -0.08
C ALA A 147 -9.30 0.19 -0.07
N MET A 148 -8.12 0.58 -0.57
CA MET A 148 -7.73 1.98 -0.73
C MET A 148 -8.69 2.73 -1.67
N GLN A 149 -9.07 2.12 -2.79
CA GLN A 149 -10.01 2.68 -3.74
C GLN A 149 -11.38 2.89 -3.09
N VAL A 150 -11.89 1.91 -2.33
CA VAL A 150 -13.15 2.04 -1.59
C VAL A 150 -13.10 3.17 -0.58
N ALA A 151 -12.00 3.29 0.18
CA ALA A 151 -11.80 4.39 1.13
C ALA A 151 -11.78 5.76 0.40
N TYR A 152 -11.12 5.84 -0.75
CA TYR A 152 -11.06 7.06 -1.56
C TYR A 152 -12.41 7.42 -2.17
N ILE A 153 -13.18 6.44 -2.65
CA ILE A 153 -14.55 6.66 -3.15
C ILE A 153 -15.46 7.18 -2.02
N LYS A 154 -15.37 6.60 -0.81
CA LYS A 154 -16.13 7.10 0.36
C LYS A 154 -15.78 8.54 0.72
N LEU A 155 -14.51 8.95 0.53
CA LEU A 155 -14.10 10.33 0.71
C LEU A 155 -14.74 11.24 -0.35
N LEU A 156 -14.72 10.82 -1.63
CA LEU A 156 -15.35 11.57 -2.74
C LEU A 156 -16.87 11.67 -2.62
N GLN A 157 -17.52 10.69 -1.99
CA GLN A 157 -18.96 10.71 -1.71
C GLN A 157 -19.35 11.68 -0.60
N ASN A 158 -18.38 12.27 0.12
CA ASN A 158 -18.67 13.30 1.10
C ASN A 158 -19.05 14.61 0.38
N PRO A 159 -20.26 15.16 0.59
CA PRO A 159 -20.71 16.38 -0.10
C PRO A 159 -19.87 17.63 0.24
N PHE A 160 -19.10 17.59 1.33
CA PHE A 160 -18.20 18.69 1.73
C PHE A 160 -16.75 18.48 1.26
N PHE A 161 -16.47 17.39 0.55
CA PHE A 161 -15.15 17.15 0.00
C PHE A 161 -15.08 17.71 -1.43
N GLU A 162 -14.26 18.73 -1.62
CA GLU A 162 -14.05 19.35 -2.92
C GLU A 162 -12.81 18.73 -3.61
N PRO A 163 -12.99 17.84 -4.60
CA PRO A 163 -11.85 17.21 -5.27
C PRO A 163 -10.97 18.22 -6.02
N ASP A 164 -11.53 19.33 -6.46
CA ASP A 164 -10.83 20.37 -7.22
C ASP A 164 -9.79 21.13 -6.38
N GLU A 165 -9.97 21.25 -5.05
CA GLU A 165 -8.94 21.81 -4.17
C GLU A 165 -7.68 20.92 -4.09
N HIS A 166 -7.88 19.62 -4.30
CA HIS A 166 -6.86 18.60 -4.15
C HIS A 166 -6.23 18.19 -5.49
N SER A 167 -6.92 18.42 -6.61
CA SER A 167 -6.43 18.14 -7.96
C SER A 167 -6.99 19.17 -8.94
N PRO A 168 -6.50 20.42 -8.91
CA PRO A 168 -7.10 21.50 -9.69
C PRO A 168 -6.96 21.24 -11.19
N PRO A 169 -8.00 21.54 -11.99
CA PRO A 169 -8.01 21.27 -13.44
C PRO A 169 -7.00 22.12 -14.22
N LYS A 170 -6.49 23.23 -13.66
CA LYS A 170 -5.50 24.11 -14.29
C LYS A 170 -4.03 23.72 -14.05
N GLY A 171 -3.76 22.67 -13.27
CA GLY A 171 -2.43 22.08 -13.12
C GLY A 171 -1.52 22.73 -12.06
N GLN A 172 -0.65 21.87 -11.52
CA GLN A 172 0.35 22.05 -10.44
C GLN A 172 -0.17 22.40 -9.04
N GLY A 173 0.02 21.45 -8.12
CA GLY A 173 -0.23 21.63 -6.70
C GLY A 173 -1.70 21.45 -6.34
N GLY A 174 -1.93 20.76 -5.23
CA GLY A 174 -3.24 20.54 -4.65
C GLY A 174 -3.06 20.28 -3.16
N ARG A 175 -4.04 20.63 -2.34
CA ARG A 175 -3.94 20.42 -0.89
C ARG A 175 -3.82 18.93 -0.59
N ARG A 176 -3.14 18.58 0.50
CA ARG A 176 -3.18 17.20 1.01
C ARG A 176 -4.57 16.92 1.57
N ILE A 177 -4.98 15.65 1.52
CA ILE A 177 -6.21 15.22 2.17
C ILE A 177 -5.98 15.29 3.69
N THR A 178 -6.78 16.09 4.39
CA THR A 178 -6.71 16.27 5.85
C THR A 178 -7.78 15.50 6.61
N SER A 179 -8.59 14.70 5.90
CA SER A 179 -9.67 13.91 6.49
C SER A 179 -9.14 12.84 7.45
N ARG A 180 -9.48 12.96 8.74
CA ARG A 180 -9.09 12.00 9.79
C ARG A 180 -9.63 10.60 9.51
N LYS A 181 -10.91 10.52 9.11
CA LYS A 181 -11.58 9.25 8.78
C LYS A 181 -10.85 8.50 7.66
N PHE A 182 -10.45 9.21 6.61
CA PHE A 182 -9.70 8.61 5.51
C PHE A 182 -8.29 8.16 5.94
N ALA A 183 -7.62 8.92 6.80
CA ALA A 183 -6.34 8.51 7.38
C ALA A 183 -6.45 7.27 8.29
N GLU A 184 -7.51 7.17 9.08
CA GLU A 184 -7.81 6.01 9.92
C GLU A 184 -8.14 4.78 9.06
N ASP A 185 -8.91 4.94 7.98
CA ASP A 185 -9.22 3.86 7.04
C ASP A 185 -7.94 3.32 6.38
N LEU A 186 -7.05 4.20 5.89
CA LEU A 186 -5.76 3.78 5.33
C LEU A 186 -4.86 3.09 6.36
N ARG A 187 -4.87 3.60 7.60
CA ARG A 187 -4.13 2.99 8.71
C ARG A 187 -4.63 1.58 9.00
N ARG A 188 -5.95 1.40 9.10
CA ARG A 188 -6.60 0.11 9.33
C ARG A 188 -6.27 -0.90 8.22
N ILE A 189 -6.26 -0.45 6.96
CA ILE A 189 -5.88 -1.27 5.81
C ILE A 189 -4.44 -1.77 5.95
N GLY A 190 -3.49 -0.88 6.27
CA GLY A 190 -2.08 -1.26 6.38
C GLY A 190 -1.76 -2.15 7.59
N GLU A 191 -2.42 -1.93 8.72
CA GLU A 191 -2.24 -2.74 9.94
C GLU A 191 -2.83 -4.15 9.79
N ASN A 192 -4.02 -4.26 9.20
CA ASN A 192 -4.76 -5.53 9.08
C ASN A 192 -4.30 -6.41 7.91
N TRP A 193 -3.64 -5.85 6.91
CA TRP A 193 -3.18 -6.63 5.77
C TRP A 193 -1.95 -7.48 6.11
N GLY A 194 -1.94 -8.71 5.62
CA GLY A 194 -0.78 -9.60 5.57
C GLY A 194 -0.92 -10.60 4.42
N PRO A 195 0.12 -11.37 4.08
CA PRO A 195 0.05 -12.41 3.07
C PRO A 195 -1.10 -13.39 3.35
N GLY A 196 -1.83 -13.78 2.30
CA GLY A 196 -3.03 -14.62 2.42
C GLY A 196 -4.33 -13.91 2.85
N VAL A 197 -4.31 -12.62 3.19
CA VAL A 197 -5.56 -11.87 3.47
C VAL A 197 -6.32 -11.60 2.17
N ALA A 198 -7.52 -12.19 2.03
CA ALA A 198 -8.34 -12.06 0.83
C ALA A 198 -9.33 -10.89 0.86
N ASN A 199 -9.65 -10.34 2.05
CA ASN A 199 -10.60 -9.23 2.23
C ASN A 199 -10.14 -8.29 3.35
N LEU A 200 -10.36 -6.98 3.18
CA LEU A 200 -9.97 -5.89 4.10
C LEU A 200 -11.13 -4.92 4.34
#